data_AF-A0A1D1XK15-F1
#
_entry.id   AF-A0A1D1XK15-F1
#
_cell.length_a   1.000
_cell.length_b   1.000
_cell.length_c   1.000
_cell.angle_alpha   90.00
_cell.angle_beta   90.00
_cell.angle_gamma   90.00
#
_symmetry.space_group_name_H-M   'P 1'
#
loop_
_entity.id
_entity.type
_entity.pdbx_description
1 polymer ?
#
loop_
_entity_poly.entity_id
_entity_poly.type
_entity_poly.pdbx_seq_one_letter_code
_entity_poly.pdbx_strand_id
1 'polypeptide(L)'
;YGKVYKARDRATGQLVALKKTRLEMDEEGIPPTALREISLLRLLSNSIYVVRLLSVEHVDKNGKPLLYLVFEYLDTDLKKFIDLHRRGPNPGPLPPKVIQSFLYQLCKGVAHFHGHGVLHRDLKPQNLLVDKQKGILKIADLGLGRAFTIPLKSYTHEIVTLWYRAPEVLLGSTHYSTGVDIWSVGCIFA
;
A
#
# COMPACT_ATOMS: atom_id res chain seq x y z
N TYR A 1 -6.91 -4.52 9.55
CA TYR A 1 -5.59 -4.72 8.89
C TYR A 1 -5.19 -6.18 8.98
N GLY A 2 -4.79 -6.80 7.87
CA GLY A 2 -4.32 -8.20 7.84
C GLY A 2 -2.86 -8.33 8.31
N LYS A 3 -2.43 -9.54 8.70
CA LYS A 3 -1.03 -9.81 9.05
C LYS A 3 -0.20 -10.02 7.78
N VAL A 4 0.97 -9.39 7.72
CA VAL A 4 1.97 -9.57 6.65
C VAL A 4 3.14 -10.37 7.21
N TYR A 5 3.58 -11.39 6.47
CA TYR A 5 4.70 -12.25 6.85
C TYR A 5 5.81 -12.15 5.81
N LYS A 6 7.07 -12.11 6.26
CA LYS A 6 8.22 -12.36 5.40
C LYS A 6 8.35 -13.87 5.18
N ALA A 7 8.44 -14.30 3.94
CA ALA A 7 8.58 -15.71 3.58
C ALA A 7 9.65 -15.89 2.49
N ARG A 8 9.98 -17.14 2.21
CA ARG A 8 10.89 -17.55 1.14
C ARG A 8 10.16 -18.53 0.23
N ASP A 9 10.17 -18.24 -1.06
CA ASP A 9 9.73 -19.19 -2.08
C ASP A 9 10.72 -20.37 -2.11
N ARG A 10 10.18 -21.59 -2.00
CA ARG A 10 10.99 -22.82 -1.95
C ARG A 10 11.59 -23.19 -3.30
N ALA A 11 10.93 -22.84 -4.40
CA ALA A 11 11.41 -23.18 -5.74
C ALA A 11 12.54 -22.26 -6.18
N THR A 12 12.41 -20.96 -5.91
CA THR A 12 13.35 -19.93 -6.38
C THR A 12 14.34 -19.45 -5.31
N GLY A 13 14.05 -19.70 -4.03
CA GLY A 13 14.80 -19.14 -2.90
C GLY A 13 14.53 -17.64 -2.67
N GLN A 14 13.68 -17.00 -3.48
CA GLN A 14 13.41 -15.57 -3.40
C GLN A 14 12.62 -15.20 -2.14
N LEU A 15 12.95 -14.05 -1.54
CA LEU A 15 12.16 -13.49 -0.44
C LEU A 15 10.88 -12.84 -0.97
N VAL A 16 9.76 -13.09 -0.28
CA VAL A 16 8.43 -12.58 -0.62
C VAL A 16 7.71 -12.06 0.62
N ALA A 17 6.69 -11.22 0.42
CA ALA A 17 5.79 -10.75 1.47
C ALA A 17 4.40 -11.38 1.31
N LEU A 18 3.96 -12.15 2.30
CA LEU A 18 2.65 -12.82 2.31
C LEU A 18 1.65 -11.99 3.12
N LYS A 19 0.67 -11.39 2.46
CA LYS A 19 -0.46 -10.73 3.14
C LYS A 19 -1.60 -11.72 3.28
N LYS A 20 -1.90 -12.09 4.53
CA LYS A 20 -3.03 -12.97 4.84
C LYS A 20 -4.33 -12.16 4.84
N THR A 21 -5.23 -12.48 3.94
CA THR A 21 -6.57 -11.90 3.86
C THR A 21 -7.60 -12.97 4.26
N ARG A 22 -8.48 -12.61 5.18
CA ARG A 22 -9.69 -13.40 5.44
C ARG A 22 -10.73 -12.88 4.47
N LEU A 23 -11.23 -13.74 3.60
CA LEU A 23 -12.45 -13.46 2.88
C LEU A 23 -13.58 -14.21 3.57
N GLU A 24 -14.73 -13.55 3.69
CA GLU A 24 -15.97 -14.25 3.96
C GLU A 24 -16.31 -14.98 2.66
N MET A 25 -15.95 -16.25 2.61
CA MET A 25 -16.33 -17.12 1.50
C MET A 25 -17.69 -17.70 1.84
N ASP A 26 -18.62 -17.56 0.90
CA ASP A 26 -19.93 -18.19 0.93
C ASP A 26 -19.85 -19.56 0.25
N GLU A 27 -20.99 -20.22 0.07
CA GLU A 27 -21.09 -21.51 -0.63
C GLU A 27 -20.61 -21.44 -2.09
N GLU A 28 -20.53 -20.24 -2.68
CA GLU A 28 -20.09 -19.98 -4.06
C GLU A 28 -18.57 -19.70 -4.17
N GLY A 29 -17.86 -19.62 -3.03
CA GLY A 29 -16.40 -19.50 -2.98
C GLY A 29 -15.90 -18.06 -2.78
N ILE A 30 -15.01 -17.59 -3.67
CA ILE A 30 -14.40 -16.25 -3.53
C ILE A 30 -15.39 -15.21 -4.05
N PRO A 31 -15.78 -14.19 -3.26
CA PRO A 31 -16.71 -13.17 -3.70
C PRO A 31 -16.25 -12.46 -5.00
N PRO A 32 -17.14 -12.19 -5.97
CA PRO A 32 -16.78 -11.47 -7.20
C PRO A 32 -16.12 -10.10 -6.97
N THR A 33 -16.46 -9.45 -5.86
CA THR A 33 -15.83 -8.20 -5.40
C THR A 33 -14.34 -8.41 -5.13
N ALA A 34 -13.95 -9.49 -4.45
CA ALA A 34 -12.55 -9.81 -4.18
C ALA A 34 -11.78 -10.13 -5.46
N LEU A 35 -12.40 -10.82 -6.43
CA LEU A 35 -11.78 -11.09 -7.74
C LEU A 35 -11.55 -9.81 -8.55
N ARG A 36 -12.51 -8.88 -8.56
CA ARG A 36 -12.36 -7.56 -9.21
C ARG A 36 -11.21 -6.79 -8.59
N GLU A 37 -11.09 -6.82 -7.27
CA GLU A 37 -9.99 -6.15 -6.57
C GLU A 37 -8.62 -6.77 -6.87
N ILE A 38 -8.51 -8.10 -6.83
CA ILE A 38 -7.28 -8.79 -7.23
C ILE A 38 -6.89 -8.44 -8.66
N SER A 39 -7.87 -8.33 -9.57
CA SER A 39 -7.63 -7.94 -10.96
C SER A 39 -7.10 -6.50 -11.05
N LEU A 40 -7.65 -5.57 -10.27
CA LEU A 40 -7.17 -4.19 -10.20
C LEU A 40 -5.75 -4.11 -9.60
N LEU A 41 -5.46 -4.88 -8.53
CA LEU A 41 -4.11 -4.99 -7.97
C LEU A 41 -3.11 -5.48 -9.01
N ARG A 42 -3.47 -6.50 -9.79
CA ARG A 42 -2.63 -7.03 -10.87
C ARG A 42 -2.38 -5.97 -11.95
N LEU A 43 -3.41 -5.22 -12.33
CA LEU A 43 -3.30 -4.12 -13.29
C LEU A 43 -2.32 -3.03 -12.81
N LEU A 44 -2.48 -2.59 -11.56
CA LEU A 44 -1.62 -1.55 -10.95
C LEU A 44 -0.18 -2.03 -10.71
N SER A 45 0.02 -3.35 -10.55
CA SER A 45 1.35 -3.98 -10.39
C SER A 45 2.25 -3.88 -11.64
N ASN A 46 1.72 -3.35 -12.76
CA ASN A 46 2.49 -3.09 -13.97
C ASN A 46 3.43 -1.88 -13.86
N SER A 47 3.17 -0.98 -12.91
CA SER A 47 4.07 0.14 -12.63
C SER A 47 5.23 -0.27 -11.74
N ILE A 48 6.44 0.19 -12.09
CA ILE A 48 7.64 -0.01 -11.25
C ILE A 48 7.56 0.70 -9.90
N TYR A 49 6.64 1.67 -9.76
CA TYR A 49 6.41 2.45 -8.54
C TYR A 49 5.25 1.91 -7.67
N VAL A 50 4.77 0.71 -7.98
CA VAL A 50 3.73 0.02 -7.20
C VAL A 50 4.27 -1.35 -6.82
N VAL A 51 4.00 -1.79 -5.59
CA VAL A 51 4.41 -3.12 -5.14
C VAL A 51 3.70 -4.18 -5.97
N ARG A 52 4.50 -5.05 -6.58
CA ARG A 52 4.02 -6.10 -7.48
C ARG A 52 3.40 -7.26 -6.71
N LEU A 53 2.16 -7.58 -7.06
CA LEU A 53 1.54 -8.86 -6.73
C LEU A 53 2.13 -9.95 -7.63
N LEU A 54 2.79 -10.93 -7.02
CA LEU A 54 3.43 -12.06 -7.70
C LEU A 54 2.43 -13.20 -7.94
N SER A 55 1.68 -13.57 -6.90
CA SER A 55 0.66 -14.62 -7.00
C SER A 55 -0.45 -14.45 -5.96
N VAL A 56 -1.52 -15.21 -6.12
CA VAL A 56 -2.61 -15.34 -5.16
C VAL A 56 -2.76 -16.81 -4.85
N GLU A 57 -2.52 -17.18 -3.59
CA GLU A 57 -2.58 -18.57 -3.14
C GLU A 57 -3.82 -18.79 -2.29
N HIS A 58 -4.55 -19.86 -2.60
CA HIS A 58 -5.68 -20.34 -1.81
C HIS A 58 -5.25 -21.51 -0.95
N VAL A 59 -5.55 -21.44 0.35
CA VAL A 59 -5.24 -22.49 1.32
C VAL A 59 -6.47 -22.78 2.15
N ASP A 60 -6.90 -24.04 2.19
CA ASP A 60 -7.89 -24.50 3.17
C ASP A 60 -7.19 -24.78 4.50
N LYS A 61 -7.64 -24.13 5.58
CA LYS A 61 -7.18 -24.42 6.93
C LYS A 61 -8.37 -24.69 7.85
N ASN A 62 -8.56 -25.96 8.20
CA ASN A 62 -9.63 -26.45 9.08
C ASN A 62 -11.04 -26.14 8.53
N GLY A 63 -11.26 -26.34 7.22
CA GLY A 63 -12.53 -26.04 6.54
C GLY A 63 -12.80 -24.55 6.41
N LYS A 64 -11.79 -23.70 6.58
CA LYS A 64 -11.87 -22.25 6.40
C LYS A 64 -10.91 -21.84 5.32
N PRO A 65 -11.41 -21.37 4.17
CA PRO A 65 -10.55 -20.96 3.09
C PRO A 65 -9.84 -19.64 3.43
N LEU A 66 -8.56 -19.58 3.06
CA LEU A 66 -7.68 -18.45 3.31
C LEU A 66 -7.02 -18.04 2.00
N LEU A 67 -7.03 -16.73 1.71
CA LEU A 67 -6.24 -16.18 0.62
C LEU A 67 -4.96 -15.54 1.14
N TYR A 68 -3.86 -15.87 0.48
CA TYR A 68 -2.60 -15.20 0.62
C TYR A 68 -2.30 -14.42 -0.66
N LEU A 69 -2.14 -13.12 -0.53
CA LEU A 69 -1.60 -12.28 -1.59
C LEU A 69 -0.07 -12.27 -1.44
N VAL A 70 0.63 -12.79 -2.43
CA VAL A 70 2.09 -12.90 -2.44
C VAL A 70 2.66 -11.70 -3.18
N PHE A 71 3.37 -10.83 -2.47
CA PHE A 71 3.99 -9.64 -3.04
C PHE A 71 5.50 -9.79 -3.12
N GLU A 72 6.13 -9.00 -3.99
CA GLU A 72 7.57 -8.78 -3.91
C GLU A 72 7.97 -8.25 -2.53
N TYR A 73 9.13 -8.67 -2.03
CA TYR A 73 9.67 -8.18 -0.77
C TYR A 73 10.53 -6.95 -0.99
N LEU A 74 10.35 -5.91 -0.17
CA LEU A 74 11.21 -4.74 -0.09
C LEU A 74 11.84 -4.63 1.29
N ASP A 75 13.02 -4.00 1.37
CA ASP A 75 13.87 -3.99 2.56
C ASP A 75 13.23 -3.29 3.76
N THR A 76 12.52 -2.20 3.49
CA THR A 76 11.99 -1.29 4.52
C THR A 76 10.80 -0.48 4.00
N ASP A 77 10.04 0.09 4.93
CA ASP A 77 9.15 1.21 4.66
C ASP A 77 9.90 2.55 4.78
N LEU A 78 9.35 3.61 4.17
CA LEU A 78 9.94 4.95 4.14
C LEU A 78 10.04 5.55 5.54
N LYS A 79 9.09 5.26 6.44
CA LYS A 79 9.16 5.73 7.84
C LYS A 79 10.43 5.23 8.52
N LYS A 80 10.68 3.92 8.46
CA LYS A 80 11.89 3.29 8.99
C LYS A 80 13.14 3.78 8.26
N PHE A 81 13.07 4.00 6.95
CA PHE A 81 14.18 4.55 6.17
C PHE A 81 14.60 5.94 6.68
N ILE A 82 13.64 6.85 6.90
CA ILE A 82 13.87 8.18 7.47
C ILE A 82 14.43 8.07 8.90
N ASP A 83 13.84 7.21 9.75
CA ASP A 83 14.27 7.04 11.13
C ASP A 83 15.71 6.52 11.24
N LEU A 84 16.11 5.62 10.35
CA LEU A 84 17.49 5.11 10.27
C LEU A 84 18.49 6.20 9.91
N HIS A 85 18.14 7.15 9.04
CA HIS A 85 19.01 8.29 8.71
C HIS A 85 19.09 9.29 9.86
N ARG A 86 17.98 9.50 10.58
CA ARG A 86 17.95 10.39 11.75
C ARG A 86 18.73 9.85 12.96
N ARG A 87 18.84 8.52 13.10
CA ARG A 87 19.52 7.84 14.22
C ARG A 87 20.86 7.23 13.84
N GLY A 88 21.26 7.37 12.58
CA GLY A 88 22.47 6.75 12.05
C GLY A 88 23.76 7.44 12.51
N PRO A 89 24.92 6.94 12.05
CA PRO A 89 26.23 7.49 12.43
C PRO A 89 26.43 8.94 11.99
N ASN A 90 25.70 9.41 10.99
CA ASN A 90 25.63 10.81 10.60
C ASN A 90 24.15 11.27 10.65
N PRO A 91 23.64 11.63 11.84
CA PRO A 91 22.23 11.94 12.02
C PRO A 91 21.87 13.24 11.29
N GLY A 92 20.88 13.17 10.42
CA GLY A 92 20.45 14.33 9.65
C GLY A 92 19.21 14.06 8.81
N PRO A 93 18.70 15.08 8.09
CA PRO A 93 17.68 14.90 7.08
C PRO A 93 18.21 13.98 5.96
N LEU A 94 17.28 13.38 5.20
CA LEU A 94 17.67 12.69 3.98
C LEU A 94 18.39 13.65 3.02
N PRO A 95 19.39 13.19 2.26
CA PRO A 95 20.04 14.03 1.26
C PRO A 95 19.01 14.60 0.27
N PRO A 96 19.10 15.89 -0.12
CA PRO A 96 18.11 16.51 -1.01
C PRO A 96 17.86 15.75 -2.32
N LYS A 97 18.90 15.13 -2.90
CA LYS A 97 18.78 14.29 -4.10
C LYS A 97 17.90 13.05 -3.88
N VAL A 98 17.98 12.44 -2.70
CA VAL A 98 17.14 11.28 -2.33
C VAL A 98 15.69 11.73 -2.17
N ILE A 99 15.47 12.86 -1.50
CA ILE A 99 14.13 13.46 -1.34
C ILE A 99 13.50 13.75 -2.71
N GLN A 100 14.24 14.43 -3.59
CA GLN A 100 13.77 14.76 -4.94
C GLN A 100 13.45 13.50 -5.75
N SER A 101 14.32 12.48 -5.70
CA SER A 101 14.09 11.20 -6.38
C SER A 101 12.84 10.49 -5.85
N PHE A 102 12.70 10.36 -4.53
CA PHE A 102 11.55 9.68 -3.93
C PHE A 102 10.24 10.43 -4.14
N LEU A 103 10.25 11.76 -4.11
CA LEU A 103 9.08 12.57 -4.43
C LEU A 103 8.67 12.37 -5.89
N TYR A 104 9.62 12.39 -6.83
CA TYR A 104 9.35 12.12 -8.24
C TYR A 104 8.71 10.74 -8.44
N GLN A 105 9.29 9.70 -7.82
CA GLN A 105 8.79 8.33 -7.91
C GLN A 105 7.39 8.19 -7.28
N LEU A 106 7.15 8.83 -6.13
CA LEU A 106 5.84 8.88 -5.49
C LEU A 106 4.79 9.55 -6.39
N CYS A 107 5.11 10.71 -6.99
CA CYS A 107 4.22 11.39 -7.93
C CYS A 107 3.92 10.52 -9.16
N LYS A 108 4.93 9.82 -9.72
CA LYS A 108 4.71 8.89 -10.84
C LYS A 108 3.84 7.70 -10.45
N GLY A 109 4.01 7.16 -9.24
CA GLY A 109 3.14 6.13 -8.68
C GLY A 109 1.70 6.62 -8.53
N VAL A 110 1.49 7.78 -7.89
CA VAL A 110 0.15 8.36 -7.69
C VAL A 110 -0.53 8.68 -9.02
N ALA A 111 0.20 9.24 -9.99
CA ALA A 111 -0.32 9.47 -11.33
C ALA A 111 -0.77 8.16 -12.02
N HIS A 112 -0.05 7.06 -11.79
CA HIS A 112 -0.46 5.74 -12.31
C HIS A 112 -1.77 5.26 -11.67
N PHE A 113 -1.97 5.45 -10.37
CA PHE A 113 -3.24 5.16 -9.72
C PHE A 113 -4.38 6.00 -10.31
N HIS A 114 -4.19 7.31 -10.40
CA HIS A 114 -5.20 8.24 -10.88
C HIS A 114 -5.56 7.99 -12.35
N GLY A 115 -4.57 7.65 -13.19
CA GLY A 115 -4.78 7.27 -14.59
C GLY A 115 -5.61 5.99 -14.78
N HIS A 116 -5.74 5.17 -13.74
CA HIS A 116 -6.61 3.98 -13.73
C HIS A 116 -7.91 4.19 -12.92
N GLY A 117 -8.24 5.44 -12.56
CA GLY A 117 -9.45 5.77 -11.81
C GLY A 117 -9.42 5.34 -10.34
N VAL A 118 -8.23 5.12 -9.78
CA VAL A 118 -8.05 4.64 -8.40
C VAL A 118 -7.51 5.76 -7.52
N LEU A 119 -8.13 5.96 -6.35
CA LEU A 119 -7.61 6.82 -5.29
C LEU A 119 -6.97 5.94 -4.20
N HIS A 120 -5.78 6.30 -3.73
CA HIS A 120 -5.09 5.52 -2.71
C HIS A 120 -5.69 5.74 -1.30
N ARG A 121 -5.97 6.99 -0.92
CA ARG A 121 -6.67 7.43 0.31
C ARG A 121 -5.97 7.14 1.65
N ASP A 122 -4.88 6.41 1.67
CA ASP A 122 -4.08 6.12 2.87
C ASP A 122 -2.56 6.24 2.58
N LEU A 123 -2.16 7.25 1.81
CA LEU A 123 -0.74 7.51 1.57
C LEU A 123 -0.10 8.03 2.86
N LYS A 124 0.95 7.32 3.30
CA LYS A 124 1.76 7.66 4.47
C LYS A 124 3.11 6.95 4.35
N PRO A 125 4.18 7.40 5.04
CA PRO A 125 5.51 6.79 4.93
C PRO A 125 5.55 5.29 5.28
N GLN A 126 4.61 4.78 6.07
CA GLN A 126 4.50 3.35 6.39
C GLN A 126 3.97 2.50 5.22
N ASN A 127 3.23 3.11 4.28
CA ASN A 127 2.67 2.47 3.09
C ASN A 127 3.55 2.70 1.85
N LEU A 128 4.72 3.32 2.00
CA LEU A 128 5.70 3.49 0.94
C LEU A 128 6.89 2.59 1.25
N LEU A 129 7.17 1.64 0.37
CA LEU A 129 8.28 0.70 0.53
C LEU A 129 9.48 1.14 -0.29
N VAL A 130 10.68 0.84 0.21
CA VAL A 130 11.95 1.26 -0.37
C VAL A 130 12.84 0.06 -0.63
N ASP A 131 13.27 -0.11 -1.88
CA ASP A 131 14.40 -0.96 -2.27
C ASP A 131 15.67 -0.11 -2.06
N LYS A 132 16.41 -0.40 -1.00
CA LYS A 132 17.55 0.45 -0.58
C LYS A 132 18.70 0.37 -1.58
N GLN A 133 18.87 -0.78 -2.22
CA GLN A 133 19.97 -1.02 -3.14
C GLN A 133 19.74 -0.29 -4.46
N LYS A 134 18.51 -0.33 -4.97
CA LYS A 134 18.14 0.33 -6.24
C LYS A 134 17.73 1.79 -6.08
N GLY A 135 17.43 2.23 -4.85
CA GLY A 135 16.88 3.55 -4.61
C GLY A 135 15.48 3.73 -5.20
N ILE A 136 14.68 2.64 -5.23
CA ILE A 136 13.32 2.66 -5.79
C ILE A 136 12.30 2.74 -4.66
N LEU A 137 11.37 3.69 -4.77
CA LEU A 137 10.21 3.83 -3.91
C LEU A 137 8.98 3.24 -4.59
N LYS A 138 8.25 2.38 -3.86
CA LYS A 138 7.02 1.75 -4.33
C LYS A 138 5.86 2.02 -3.38
N ILE A 139 4.70 2.36 -3.95
CA ILE A 139 3.44 2.48 -3.21
C ILE A 139 2.91 1.09 -2.88
N ALA A 140 2.60 0.88 -1.61
CA ALA A 140 2.10 -0.38 -1.07
C ALA A 140 0.77 -0.16 -0.34
N ASP A 141 0.17 -1.26 0.11
CA ASP A 141 -1.09 -1.30 0.85
C ASP A 141 -2.22 -0.54 0.16
N LEU A 142 -2.68 -1.12 -0.96
CA LEU A 142 -3.82 -0.70 -1.78
C LEU A 142 -5.18 -0.64 -1.06
N GLY A 143 -5.20 -0.62 0.27
CA GLY A 143 -6.40 -0.36 1.04
C GLY A 143 -7.52 -1.34 0.76
N LEU A 144 -7.19 -2.58 0.36
CA LEU A 144 -8.16 -3.58 -0.11
C LEU A 144 -9.36 -3.72 0.84
N GLY A 145 -9.11 -3.75 2.15
CA GLY A 145 -10.18 -3.76 3.18
C GLY A 145 -11.11 -2.53 3.23
N ARG A 146 -10.92 -1.53 2.38
CA ARG A 146 -11.64 -0.24 2.32
C ARG A 146 -12.30 0.01 0.96
N ALA A 147 -11.86 -0.69 -0.09
CA ALA A 147 -12.54 -0.72 -1.39
C ALA A 147 -13.87 -1.51 -1.32
N PHE A 148 -14.02 -2.40 -0.32
CA PHE A 148 -15.18 -3.27 -0.12
C PHE A 148 -16.45 -2.61 0.43
N THR A 149 -16.50 -1.30 0.68
CA THR A 149 -17.75 -0.65 1.15
C THR A 149 -18.00 0.63 0.37
N ILE A 150 -18.94 0.55 -0.57
CA ILE A 150 -19.79 1.68 -1.00
C ILE A 150 -21.12 1.46 -0.26
N PRO A 151 -21.55 2.33 0.66
CA PRO A 151 -20.94 3.60 1.06
C PRO A 151 -19.71 3.37 1.94
N LEU A 152 -18.78 4.33 1.88
CA LEU A 152 -17.65 4.44 2.79
C LEU A 152 -18.18 4.30 4.21
N LYS A 153 -17.86 3.19 4.87
CA LYS A 153 -18.13 3.04 6.30
C LYS A 153 -17.58 4.30 6.98
N SER A 154 -18.45 5.06 7.64
CA SER A 154 -18.07 6.28 8.37
C SER A 154 -16.80 5.98 9.12
N TYR A 155 -15.74 6.75 8.87
CA TYR A 155 -14.54 6.62 9.67
C TYR A 155 -14.97 6.83 11.12
N THR A 156 -14.96 5.77 11.92
CA THR A 156 -15.06 5.95 13.36
C THR A 156 -13.90 6.86 13.74
N HIS A 157 -14.23 8.01 14.33
CA HIS A 157 -13.30 9.09 14.68
C HIS A 157 -12.14 8.64 15.58
N GLU A 158 -12.18 7.39 16.04
CA GLU A 158 -11.28 6.85 17.03
C GLU A 158 -10.19 6.00 16.36
N ILE A 159 -8.98 6.57 16.38
CA ILE A 159 -7.68 5.90 16.26
C ILE A 159 -7.29 5.45 14.83
N VAL A 160 -7.23 6.41 13.90
CA VAL A 160 -6.46 6.24 12.64
C VAL A 160 -5.61 7.49 12.42
N THR A 161 -4.36 7.32 11.97
CA THR A 161 -3.43 8.43 11.68
C THR A 161 -4.08 9.49 10.79
N LEU A 162 -4.34 10.67 11.35
CA LEU A 162 -4.98 11.81 10.67
C LEU A 162 -3.98 12.68 9.90
N TRP A 163 -2.67 12.51 10.16
CA TRP A 163 -1.62 13.45 9.77
C TRP A 163 -1.47 13.68 8.26
N TYR A 164 -1.93 12.74 7.45
CA TYR A 164 -1.83 12.81 5.99
C TYR A 164 -3.19 13.05 5.32
N ARG A 165 -4.27 13.21 6.09
CA ARG A 165 -5.61 13.41 5.50
C ARG A 165 -5.78 14.86 5.04
N ALA A 166 -6.38 15.00 3.86
CA ALA A 166 -6.76 16.28 3.31
C ALA A 166 -7.85 16.97 4.15
N PRO A 167 -7.89 18.31 4.19
CA PRO A 167 -8.82 19.06 5.01
C PRO A 167 -10.28 18.75 4.68
N GLU A 168 -10.63 18.58 3.41
CA GLU A 168 -11.98 18.21 2.98
C GLU A 168 -12.41 16.83 3.52
N VAL A 169 -11.48 15.89 3.70
CA VAL A 169 -11.75 14.58 4.30
C VAL A 169 -11.95 14.71 5.81
N LEU A 170 -11.19 15.60 6.47
CA LEU A 170 -11.34 15.89 7.90
C LEU A 170 -12.64 16.61 8.21
N LEU A 171 -13.09 17.49 7.32
CA LEU A 171 -14.36 18.22 7.40
C LEU A 171 -15.58 17.37 7.02
N GLY A 172 -15.38 16.08 6.69
CA GLY A 172 -16.48 15.16 6.41
C GLY A 172 -17.10 15.32 5.02
N SER A 173 -16.41 15.94 4.07
CA SER A 173 -16.89 15.99 2.68
C SER A 173 -17.09 14.58 2.14
N THR A 174 -18.27 14.33 1.55
CA THR A 174 -18.59 13.10 0.84
C THR A 174 -18.13 13.14 -0.62
N HIS A 175 -17.78 14.33 -1.12
CA HIS A 175 -17.31 14.57 -2.47
C HIS A 175 -15.85 14.97 -2.43
N TYR A 176 -14.98 14.03 -2.80
CA TYR A 176 -13.55 14.26 -2.91
C TYR A 176 -12.97 13.45 -4.09
N SER A 177 -11.82 13.91 -4.59
CA SER A 177 -11.20 13.38 -5.80
C SER A 177 -9.69 13.20 -5.59
N THR A 178 -8.92 13.14 -6.67
CA THR A 178 -7.45 12.97 -6.71
C THR A 178 -6.67 13.91 -5.79
N GLY A 179 -7.21 15.11 -5.50
CA GLY A 179 -6.62 16.08 -4.59
C GLY A 179 -6.28 15.54 -3.19
N VAL A 180 -7.03 14.55 -2.68
CA VAL A 180 -6.76 13.97 -1.35
C VAL A 180 -5.43 13.23 -1.28
N ASP A 181 -5.05 12.54 -2.37
CA ASP A 181 -3.77 11.85 -2.46
C ASP A 181 -2.64 12.87 -2.63
N ILE A 182 -2.87 13.94 -3.39
CA ILE A 182 -1.87 15.01 -3.60
C ILE A 182 -1.58 15.76 -2.29
N TRP A 183 -2.59 16.00 -1.47
CA TRP A 183 -2.39 16.52 -0.11
C TRP A 183 -1.48 15.61 0.71
N SER A 184 -1.77 14.31 0.71
CA SER A 184 -0.97 13.31 1.43
C SER A 184 0.50 13.32 0.95
N VAL A 185 0.73 13.44 -0.36
CA VAL A 185 2.08 13.60 -0.94
C VAL A 185 2.77 14.86 -0.41
N GLY A 186 2.06 15.99 -0.34
CA GLY A 186 2.58 17.23 0.25
C GLY A 186 3.00 17.05 1.71
N CYS A 187 2.18 16.39 2.52
CA CYS A 187 2.52 16.06 3.91
C CYS A 187 3.71 15.10 4.04
N ILE A 188 3.91 14.19 3.08
CA ILE A 188 5.07 13.27 3.06
C ILE A 188 6.36 14.02 2.68
N PHE A 189 6.25 15.06 1.85
CA PHE A 189 7.40 15.86 1.42
C PHE A 189 7.93 16.80 2.51
N ALA A 190 7.04 17.38 3.32
CA ALA A 190 7.37 18.32 4.40
C ALA A 190 8.25 17.69 5.51
#